data_AF-A0A0W0Y4B3-F1
#
_entry.id   AF-A0A0W0Y4B3-F1
#
_cell.length_a   1.000
_cell.length_b   1.000
_cell.length_c   1.000
_cell.angle_alpha   90.00
_cell.angle_beta   90.00
_cell.angle_gamma   90.00
#
_symmetry.space_group_name_H-M   'P 1'
#
loop_
_entity.id
_entity.type
_entity.pdbx_description
1 polymer ?
#
loop_
_entity_poly.entity_id
_entity_poly.type
_entity_poly.pdbx_seq_one_letter_code
_entity_poly.pdbx_strand_id
1 'polypeptide(L)'
;MNDEFLENTTFEELSIGQQAMLSRKLTPEDIALFAAVSGDINPAHMDPGFAQNDIFHGIVGHGMWTGGLISALLGTALPGPGTIYLGQDLKFKNPVHLGDTVLITITVIDKEKNKPIVVFNCLGKNQKGDIVIEGQARVLAPTKKLKVAKTRLPDIEIHNHDRFEPIIKSCKTIGPINTVVVHPVKANSIEAIADAERAGLIRPLLVGPVAKIRAAGSEANIDMSQWEIIDCPHSDAAAVRAASLAAEGKVDAIMKGSLATHELLGAIVPSSANLRTKYRISHAYVMDVPSYHKPLVITDAAINISPTVSEKADICQNAINLWRVLYGMDKKPKVAILAATEFINVKMQATVDAALLCKMSEREQITQAILDGPLAFDNAINKQAAIEKNIISEVAGDADILVVPDIESGNLLSKQLTFFGHADAAGLVLGARVPIILTSRADSIRTRLLSCALAVKMAAARKEGLIK
;
A
#
# COMPACT_ATOMS: atom_id res chain seq x y z
N MET A 1 11.42 -32.18 -22.38
CA MET A 1 10.96 -31.70 -23.70
C MET A 1 11.09 -30.19 -23.68
N ASN A 2 11.69 -29.58 -24.71
CA ASN A 2 12.00 -28.15 -24.73
C ASN A 2 10.76 -27.31 -24.44
N ASP A 3 10.73 -26.70 -23.26
CA ASP A 3 9.62 -25.91 -22.72
C ASP A 3 9.48 -24.53 -23.39
N GLU A 4 10.24 -24.28 -24.46
CA GLU A 4 10.37 -22.98 -25.12
C GLU A 4 9.40 -22.78 -26.30
N PHE A 5 8.74 -23.83 -26.78
CA PHE A 5 7.87 -23.75 -27.97
C PHE A 5 6.48 -24.35 -27.70
N LEU A 6 5.46 -23.78 -28.33
CA LEU A 6 4.15 -24.40 -28.52
C LEU A 6 4.12 -25.06 -29.88
N GLU A 7 3.62 -26.28 -29.93
CA GLU A 7 3.39 -27.02 -31.16
C GLU A 7 1.92 -27.41 -31.23
N ASN A 8 1.34 -27.34 -32.42
CA ASN A 8 -0.04 -27.75 -32.64
C ASN A 8 -0.16 -29.21 -33.08
N THR A 9 -1.37 -29.76 -32.95
CA THR A 9 -1.82 -30.98 -33.61
C THR A 9 -2.77 -30.58 -34.73
N THR A 10 -2.44 -30.92 -35.96
CA THR A 10 -3.25 -30.57 -37.12
C THR A 10 -4.54 -31.38 -37.17
N PHE A 11 -5.52 -30.91 -37.95
CA PHE A 11 -6.78 -31.61 -38.14
C PHE A 11 -6.60 -33.10 -38.51
N GLU A 12 -5.65 -33.43 -39.39
CA GLU A 12 -5.39 -34.82 -39.80
C GLU A 12 -4.75 -35.67 -38.69
N GLU A 13 -3.89 -35.06 -37.86
CA GLU A 13 -3.23 -35.74 -36.75
C GLU A 13 -4.17 -35.99 -35.56
N LEU A 14 -5.25 -35.21 -35.43
CA LEU A 14 -6.21 -35.36 -34.33
C LEU A 14 -7.00 -36.67 -34.45
N SER A 15 -7.08 -37.41 -33.34
CA SER A 15 -7.86 -38.65 -33.23
C SER A 15 -9.03 -38.52 -32.26
N ILE A 16 -10.16 -39.15 -32.56
CA ILE A 16 -11.28 -39.23 -31.61
C ILE A 16 -10.80 -39.94 -30.34
N GLY A 17 -11.17 -39.41 -29.17
CA GLY A 17 -10.71 -39.86 -27.86
C GLY A 17 -9.38 -39.25 -27.41
N GLN A 18 -8.69 -38.47 -28.25
CA GLN A 18 -7.47 -37.77 -27.84
C GLN A 18 -7.79 -36.70 -26.78
N GLN A 19 -6.93 -36.59 -25.76
CA GLN A 19 -7.15 -35.73 -24.61
C GLN A 19 -5.99 -34.77 -24.34
N ALA A 20 -6.33 -33.64 -23.73
CA ALA A 20 -5.37 -32.75 -23.07
C ALA A 20 -5.93 -32.27 -21.74
N MET A 21 -5.05 -31.99 -20.79
CA MET A 21 -5.41 -31.64 -19.42
C MET A 21 -4.62 -30.45 -18.90
N LEU A 22 -5.25 -29.63 -18.07
CA LEU A 22 -4.64 -28.50 -17.36
C LEU A 22 -5.16 -28.48 -15.93
N SER A 23 -4.25 -28.36 -14.97
CA SER A 23 -4.59 -28.21 -13.55
C SER A 23 -4.19 -26.82 -13.07
N ARG A 24 -5.10 -26.09 -12.42
CA ARG A 24 -4.82 -24.79 -11.81
C ARG A 24 -5.53 -24.64 -10.47
N LYS A 25 -4.82 -24.08 -9.49
CA LYS A 25 -5.38 -23.69 -8.20
C LYS A 25 -5.94 -22.28 -8.29
N LEU A 26 -7.16 -22.07 -7.81
CA LEU A 26 -7.78 -20.75 -7.73
C LEU A 26 -7.14 -19.95 -6.58
N THR A 27 -6.56 -18.80 -6.89
CA THR A 27 -5.95 -17.89 -5.89
C THR A 27 -6.71 -16.57 -5.78
N PRO A 28 -6.46 -15.74 -4.74
CA PRO A 28 -7.06 -14.42 -4.64
C PRO A 28 -6.70 -13.52 -5.83
N GLU A 29 -5.48 -13.65 -6.34
CA GLU A 29 -4.99 -12.89 -7.50
C GLU A 29 -5.77 -13.26 -8.77
N ASP A 30 -6.11 -14.53 -8.95
CA ASP A 30 -6.94 -14.98 -10.08
C ASP A 30 -8.32 -14.30 -10.09
N ILE A 31 -8.96 -14.20 -8.92
CA ILE A 31 -10.27 -13.54 -8.76
C ILE A 31 -10.14 -12.05 -9.05
N ALA A 32 -9.12 -11.40 -8.50
CA ALA A 32 -8.87 -9.97 -8.72
C ALA A 32 -8.59 -9.65 -10.19
N LEU A 33 -7.73 -10.43 -10.86
CA LEU A 33 -7.42 -10.27 -12.29
C LEU A 33 -8.63 -10.53 -13.17
N PHE A 34 -9.41 -11.55 -12.85
CA PHE A 34 -10.62 -11.84 -13.62
C PHE A 34 -11.66 -10.73 -13.47
N ALA A 35 -11.89 -10.23 -12.25
CA ALA A 35 -12.76 -9.08 -12.01
C ALA A 35 -12.28 -7.83 -12.76
N ALA A 36 -10.97 -7.56 -12.77
CA ALA A 36 -10.40 -6.42 -13.48
C ALA A 36 -10.58 -6.51 -15.01
N VAL A 37 -10.40 -7.69 -15.60
CA VAL A 37 -10.56 -7.89 -17.05
C VAL A 37 -12.04 -7.95 -17.47
N SER A 38 -12.90 -8.55 -16.65
CA SER A 38 -14.32 -8.75 -16.98
C SER A 38 -15.23 -7.60 -16.57
N GLY A 39 -14.81 -6.79 -15.60
CA GLY A 39 -15.67 -5.80 -14.92
C GLY A 39 -16.64 -6.40 -13.89
N ASP A 40 -16.59 -7.72 -13.65
CA ASP A 40 -17.48 -8.40 -12.71
C ASP A 40 -16.99 -8.23 -11.26
N ILE A 41 -17.46 -7.16 -10.63
CA ILE A 41 -17.20 -6.81 -9.23
C ILE A 41 -18.28 -7.34 -8.27
N ASN A 42 -19.01 -8.41 -8.63
CA ASN A 42 -20.06 -8.96 -7.78
C ASN A 42 -19.51 -9.26 -6.36
N PRO A 43 -20.17 -8.77 -5.28
CA PRO A 43 -19.74 -8.98 -3.91
C PRO A 43 -19.53 -10.46 -3.52
N ALA A 44 -20.21 -11.41 -4.17
CA ALA A 44 -20.01 -12.84 -3.95
C ALA A 44 -18.56 -13.32 -4.22
N HIS A 45 -17.82 -12.58 -5.06
CA HIS A 45 -16.43 -12.86 -5.41
C HIS A 45 -15.43 -11.99 -4.63
N MET A 46 -15.84 -10.78 -4.23
CA MET A 46 -14.90 -9.72 -3.81
C MET A 46 -14.99 -9.35 -2.32
N ASP A 47 -16.11 -9.63 -1.65
CA ASP A 47 -16.34 -9.25 -0.24
C ASP A 47 -16.52 -10.49 0.65
N PRO A 48 -15.53 -10.83 1.50
CA PRO A 48 -15.64 -11.96 2.42
C PRO A 48 -16.86 -11.89 3.36
N GLY A 49 -17.24 -10.69 3.82
CA GLY A 49 -18.35 -10.50 4.76
C GLY A 49 -19.71 -10.67 4.10
N PHE A 50 -19.83 -10.26 2.83
CA PHE A 50 -21.01 -10.54 2.02
C PHE A 50 -21.09 -12.04 1.68
N ALA A 51 -20.01 -12.60 1.15
CA ALA A 51 -19.96 -13.98 0.65
C ALA A 51 -20.19 -15.03 1.76
N GLN A 52 -19.84 -14.72 3.01
CA GLN A 52 -20.09 -15.60 4.16
C GLN A 52 -21.59 -15.77 4.47
N ASN A 53 -22.41 -14.77 4.15
CA ASN A 53 -23.86 -14.78 4.34
C ASN A 53 -24.64 -15.15 3.08
N ASP A 54 -23.94 -15.36 1.96
CA ASP A 54 -24.52 -15.76 0.69
C ASP A 54 -24.65 -17.29 0.59
N ILE A 55 -25.42 -17.77 -0.39
CA ILE A 55 -25.71 -19.19 -0.62
C ILE A 55 -24.45 -20.06 -0.75
N PHE A 56 -23.32 -19.47 -1.10
CA PHE A 56 -22.03 -20.15 -1.30
C PHE A 56 -21.17 -20.26 -0.03
N HIS A 57 -21.55 -19.57 1.06
CA HIS A 57 -20.90 -19.60 2.37
C HIS A 57 -19.38 -19.33 2.34
N GLY A 58 -18.96 -18.37 1.51
CA GLY A 58 -17.56 -17.98 1.31
C GLY A 58 -17.29 -17.51 -0.11
N ILE A 59 -16.11 -16.94 -0.35
CA ILE A 59 -15.70 -16.46 -1.67
C ILE A 59 -15.62 -17.64 -2.66
N VAL A 60 -16.30 -17.46 -3.79
CA VAL A 60 -16.23 -18.37 -4.93
C VAL A 60 -15.55 -17.69 -6.11
N GLY A 61 -14.85 -18.43 -6.96
CA GLY A 61 -14.31 -17.88 -8.21
C GLY A 61 -15.40 -17.63 -9.25
N HIS A 62 -15.17 -16.67 -10.15
CA HIS A 62 -16.05 -16.46 -11.31
C HIS A 62 -16.13 -17.74 -12.13
N GLY A 63 -17.34 -18.24 -12.44
CA GLY A 63 -17.49 -19.49 -13.20
C GLY A 63 -16.70 -19.48 -14.52
N MET A 64 -16.70 -18.33 -15.21
CA MET A 64 -15.95 -18.13 -16.47
C MET A 64 -14.43 -18.19 -16.33
N TRP A 65 -13.87 -18.11 -15.12
CA TRP A 65 -12.45 -18.41 -14.89
C TRP A 65 -12.10 -19.84 -15.36
N THR A 66 -12.97 -20.82 -15.07
CA THR A 66 -12.80 -22.20 -15.56
C THR A 66 -12.98 -22.32 -17.08
N GLY A 67 -13.84 -21.48 -17.68
CA GLY A 67 -13.96 -21.35 -19.13
C GLY A 67 -12.67 -20.82 -19.78
N GLY A 68 -11.99 -19.89 -19.12
CA GLY A 68 -10.67 -19.40 -19.53
C GLY A 68 -9.61 -20.52 -19.59
N LEU A 69 -9.66 -21.48 -18.66
CA LEU A 69 -8.76 -22.64 -18.66
C LEU A 69 -9.01 -23.59 -19.84
N ILE A 70 -10.28 -23.77 -20.24
CA ILE A 70 -10.64 -24.51 -21.46
C ILE A 70 -10.06 -23.78 -22.69
N SER A 71 -10.24 -22.46 -22.76
CA SER A 71 -9.67 -21.65 -23.84
C SER A 71 -8.15 -21.77 -23.92
N ALA A 72 -7.45 -21.81 -22.77
CA ALA A 72 -6.01 -22.00 -22.73
C ALA A 72 -5.61 -23.36 -23.35
N LEU A 73 -6.26 -24.46 -22.95
CA LEU A 73 -5.98 -25.79 -23.50
C LEU A 73 -6.17 -25.85 -25.02
N LEU A 74 -7.27 -25.31 -25.53
CA LEU A 74 -7.57 -25.32 -26.96
C LEU A 74 -6.54 -24.51 -27.77
N GLY A 75 -6.15 -23.35 -27.25
CA GLY A 75 -5.22 -22.44 -27.92
C GLY A 75 -3.75 -22.83 -27.82
N THR A 76 -3.33 -23.54 -26.76
CA THR A 76 -1.91 -23.79 -26.49
C THR A 76 -1.49 -25.26 -26.50
N ALA A 77 -2.43 -26.20 -26.36
CA ALA A 77 -2.12 -27.63 -26.23
C ALA A 77 -2.81 -28.50 -27.28
N LEU A 78 -4.15 -28.47 -27.36
CA LEU A 78 -4.90 -29.36 -28.24
C LEU A 78 -6.19 -28.69 -28.75
N PRO A 79 -6.27 -28.30 -30.04
CA PRO A 79 -5.27 -28.53 -31.08
C PRO A 79 -4.00 -27.68 -30.92
N GLY A 80 -4.03 -26.56 -30.20
CA GLY A 80 -2.88 -25.68 -30.00
C GLY A 80 -2.79 -24.53 -31.03
N PRO A 81 -1.60 -23.96 -31.28
CA PRO A 81 -1.43 -22.77 -32.12
C PRO A 81 -2.14 -22.85 -33.49
N GLY A 82 -2.82 -21.76 -33.86
CA GLY A 82 -3.60 -21.67 -35.10
C GLY A 82 -5.04 -22.19 -34.99
N THR A 83 -5.46 -22.65 -33.81
CA THR A 83 -6.86 -22.97 -33.52
C THR A 83 -7.73 -21.71 -33.51
N ILE A 84 -8.88 -21.74 -34.18
CA ILE A 84 -9.89 -20.68 -34.10
C ILE A 84 -11.09 -21.17 -33.29
N TYR A 85 -11.44 -20.43 -32.25
CA TYR A 85 -12.52 -20.80 -31.34
C TYR A 85 -13.87 -20.37 -31.94
N LEU A 86 -14.72 -21.33 -32.34
CA LEU A 86 -15.98 -21.05 -33.04
C LEU A 86 -17.19 -20.96 -32.12
N GLY A 87 -17.20 -21.71 -31.02
CA GLY A 87 -18.30 -21.69 -30.07
C GLY A 87 -18.07 -22.60 -28.88
N GLN A 88 -18.77 -22.31 -27.79
CA GLN A 88 -18.64 -23.00 -26.51
C GLN A 88 -20.01 -23.01 -25.82
N ASP A 89 -20.43 -24.20 -25.37
CA ASP A 89 -21.50 -24.38 -24.37
C ASP A 89 -20.87 -24.74 -23.03
N LEU A 90 -21.33 -24.14 -21.93
CA LEU A 90 -20.84 -24.41 -20.56
C LEU A 90 -22.01 -24.56 -19.58
N LYS A 91 -21.88 -25.53 -18.68
CA LYS A 91 -22.76 -25.74 -17.54
C LYS A 91 -21.93 -25.74 -16.27
N PHE A 92 -22.17 -24.76 -15.41
CA PHE A 92 -21.54 -24.65 -14.10
C PHE A 92 -22.34 -25.51 -13.10
N LYS A 93 -21.71 -26.54 -12.55
CA LYS A 93 -22.39 -27.55 -11.72
C LYS A 93 -22.18 -27.32 -10.24
N ASN A 94 -20.98 -26.93 -9.85
CA ASN A 94 -20.60 -26.66 -8.47
C ASN A 94 -19.71 -25.41 -8.43
N PRO A 95 -19.76 -24.63 -7.35
CA PRO A 95 -18.86 -23.50 -7.16
C PRO A 95 -17.40 -23.98 -7.03
N VAL A 96 -16.48 -23.11 -7.43
CA VAL A 96 -15.03 -23.30 -7.18
C VAL A 96 -14.65 -22.37 -6.05
N HIS A 97 -14.26 -22.93 -4.91
CA HIS A 97 -13.88 -22.14 -3.74
C HIS A 97 -12.42 -21.70 -3.82
N LEU A 98 -12.10 -20.61 -3.11
CA LEU A 98 -10.72 -20.16 -2.98
C LEU A 98 -9.81 -21.29 -2.47
N GLY A 99 -8.72 -21.55 -3.19
CA GLY A 99 -7.78 -22.64 -2.88
C GLY A 99 -8.12 -24.00 -3.50
N ASP A 100 -9.30 -24.17 -4.11
CA ASP A 100 -9.61 -25.36 -4.89
C ASP A 100 -8.67 -25.50 -6.09
N THR A 101 -8.37 -26.74 -6.44
CA THR A 101 -7.59 -27.07 -7.64
C THR A 101 -8.50 -27.71 -8.66
N VAL A 102 -8.64 -27.05 -9.81
CA VAL A 102 -9.51 -27.51 -10.90
C VAL A 102 -8.66 -28.15 -11.99
N LEU A 103 -8.98 -29.41 -12.31
CA LEU A 103 -8.43 -30.17 -13.43
C LEU A 103 -9.42 -30.12 -14.60
N ILE A 104 -9.08 -29.36 -15.64
CA ILE A 104 -9.80 -29.34 -16.91
C ILE A 104 -9.26 -30.43 -17.82
N THR A 105 -10.16 -31.20 -18.42
CA THR A 105 -9.88 -32.19 -19.45
C THR A 105 -10.71 -31.86 -20.69
N ILE A 106 -10.06 -31.78 -21.85
CA ILE A 106 -10.73 -31.72 -23.15
C ILE A 106 -10.52 -33.03 -23.90
N THR A 107 -11.57 -33.56 -24.54
CA THR A 107 -11.52 -34.81 -25.31
C THR A 107 -12.10 -34.59 -26.69
N VAL A 108 -11.40 -34.98 -27.76
CA VAL A 108 -11.95 -34.97 -29.11
C VAL A 108 -13.10 -35.97 -29.19
N ILE A 109 -14.30 -35.51 -29.51
CA ILE A 109 -15.49 -36.38 -29.64
C ILE A 109 -16.01 -36.47 -31.07
N ASP A 110 -15.73 -35.47 -31.91
CA ASP A 110 -16.18 -35.48 -33.30
C ASP A 110 -15.26 -34.65 -34.21
N LYS A 111 -15.21 -35.02 -35.50
CA LYS A 111 -14.49 -34.32 -36.58
C LYS A 111 -15.41 -34.20 -37.78
N GLU A 112 -15.69 -32.97 -38.22
CA GLU A 112 -16.54 -32.75 -39.39
C GLU A 112 -15.87 -33.22 -40.69
N LYS A 113 -16.61 -33.85 -41.60
CA LYS A 113 -16.04 -34.44 -42.83
C LYS A 113 -15.59 -33.41 -43.88
N ASN A 114 -16.25 -32.25 -43.94
CA ASN A 114 -16.10 -31.29 -45.04
C ASN A 114 -15.39 -29.99 -44.64
N LYS A 115 -15.11 -29.82 -43.35
CA LYS A 115 -14.46 -28.63 -42.80
C LYS A 115 -13.51 -29.10 -41.69
N PRO A 116 -12.38 -28.44 -41.45
CA PRO A 116 -11.45 -28.82 -40.38
C PRO A 116 -12.00 -28.38 -39.01
N ILE A 117 -13.25 -28.75 -38.71
CA ILE A 117 -13.95 -28.43 -37.47
C ILE A 117 -13.92 -29.66 -36.57
N VAL A 118 -13.56 -29.44 -35.31
CA VAL A 118 -13.45 -30.47 -34.29
C VAL A 118 -14.31 -30.09 -33.10
N VAL A 119 -15.04 -31.07 -32.56
CA VAL A 119 -15.85 -30.91 -31.35
C VAL A 119 -15.13 -31.58 -30.20
N PHE A 120 -14.98 -30.84 -29.11
CA PHE A 120 -14.37 -31.31 -27.87
C PHE A 120 -15.43 -31.41 -26.77
N ASN A 121 -15.43 -32.51 -26.02
CA ASN A 121 -16.07 -32.56 -24.71
C ASN A 121 -15.14 -31.92 -23.68
N CYS A 122 -15.66 -30.98 -22.89
CA CYS A 122 -14.94 -30.26 -21.85
C CYS A 122 -15.46 -30.67 -20.48
N LEU A 123 -14.57 -31.08 -19.58
CA LEU A 123 -14.91 -31.51 -18.23
C LEU A 123 -13.92 -30.94 -17.22
N GLY A 124 -14.41 -30.24 -16.20
CA GLY A 124 -13.62 -29.73 -15.10
C GLY A 124 -14.03 -30.39 -13.78
N LYS A 125 -13.04 -30.89 -13.03
CA LYS A 125 -13.24 -31.47 -11.69
C LYS A 125 -12.36 -30.78 -10.65
N ASN A 126 -12.88 -30.64 -9.42
CA ASN A 126 -12.06 -30.20 -8.29
C ASN A 126 -11.21 -31.37 -7.71
N GLN A 127 -10.41 -31.09 -6.69
CA GLN A 127 -9.58 -32.08 -5.99
C GLN A 127 -10.36 -33.19 -5.27
N LYS A 128 -11.68 -33.01 -5.04
CA LYS A 128 -12.57 -34.02 -4.45
C LYS A 128 -13.20 -34.93 -5.52
N GLY A 129 -13.02 -34.60 -6.80
CA GLY A 129 -13.61 -35.31 -7.92
C GLY A 129 -14.99 -34.78 -8.35
N ASP A 130 -15.50 -33.74 -7.70
CA ASP A 130 -16.78 -33.11 -8.04
C ASP A 130 -16.65 -32.38 -9.38
N ILE A 131 -17.67 -32.51 -10.23
CA ILE A 131 -17.74 -31.80 -11.50
C ILE A 131 -18.06 -30.33 -11.21
N VAL A 132 -17.19 -29.41 -11.58
CA VAL A 132 -17.42 -27.96 -11.41
C VAL A 132 -17.93 -27.34 -12.71
N ILE A 133 -17.46 -27.82 -13.86
CA ILE A 133 -17.90 -27.37 -15.18
C ILE A 133 -17.94 -28.52 -16.17
N GLU A 134 -18.93 -28.52 -17.05
CA GLU A 134 -19.00 -29.42 -18.21
C GLU A 134 -19.52 -28.66 -19.43
N GLY A 135 -19.24 -29.17 -20.64
CA GLY A 135 -19.73 -28.54 -21.85
C GLY A 135 -19.07 -29.07 -23.11
N GLN A 136 -19.31 -28.38 -24.23
CA GLN A 136 -18.67 -28.71 -25.52
C GLN A 136 -18.10 -27.46 -26.19
N ALA A 137 -16.89 -27.61 -26.73
CA ALA A 137 -16.23 -26.59 -27.52
C ALA A 137 -16.15 -27.00 -28.99
N ARG A 138 -16.46 -26.07 -29.90
CA ARG A 138 -16.28 -26.23 -31.34
C ARG A 138 -15.16 -25.32 -31.80
N VAL A 139 -14.18 -25.89 -32.50
CA VAL A 139 -13.02 -25.15 -32.99
C VAL A 139 -12.74 -25.48 -34.45
N LEU A 140 -12.17 -24.52 -35.17
CA LEU A 140 -11.48 -24.78 -36.43
C LEU A 140 -10.05 -25.20 -36.09
N ALA A 141 -9.73 -26.47 -36.33
CA ALA A 141 -8.39 -26.99 -36.10
C ALA A 141 -7.42 -26.53 -37.21
N PRO A 142 -6.14 -26.29 -36.88
CA PRO A 142 -5.14 -25.91 -37.86
C PRO A 142 -4.89 -27.06 -38.85
N THR A 143 -4.72 -26.75 -40.13
CA THR A 143 -4.38 -27.73 -41.17
C THR A 143 -2.89 -27.76 -41.51
N LYS A 144 -2.13 -26.80 -40.98
CA LYS A 144 -0.68 -26.71 -41.14
C LYS A 144 -0.01 -26.86 -39.80
N LYS A 145 1.10 -27.60 -39.77
CA LYS A 145 1.93 -27.75 -38.59
C LYS A 145 2.56 -26.40 -38.24
N LEU A 146 2.40 -25.97 -37.00
CA LEU A 146 2.99 -24.75 -36.47
C LEU A 146 3.82 -25.07 -35.24
N LYS A 147 4.99 -24.43 -35.17
CA LYS A 147 5.85 -24.40 -34.00
C LYS A 147 6.19 -22.94 -33.73
N VAL A 148 5.69 -22.41 -32.62
CA VAL A 148 5.85 -21.00 -32.25
C VAL A 148 6.55 -20.90 -30.90
N ALA A 149 7.42 -19.91 -30.72
CA ALA A 149 8.06 -19.69 -29.43
C ALA A 149 6.99 -19.33 -28.37
N LYS A 150 7.11 -19.90 -27.17
CA LYS A 150 6.27 -19.51 -26.03
C LYS A 150 6.59 -18.06 -25.69
N THR A 151 5.55 -17.22 -25.68
CA THR A 151 5.67 -15.88 -25.14
C THR A 151 5.66 -15.97 -23.63
N ARG A 152 6.64 -15.35 -22.96
CA ARG A 152 6.56 -15.16 -21.51
C ARG A 152 5.47 -14.12 -21.25
N LEU A 153 4.50 -14.48 -20.41
CA LEU A 153 3.53 -13.50 -19.93
C LEU A 153 4.28 -12.40 -19.17
N PRO A 154 3.81 -11.14 -19.24
CA PRO A 154 4.36 -10.10 -18.39
C PRO A 154 4.11 -10.47 -16.92
N ASP A 155 5.03 -10.05 -16.06
CA ASP A 155 4.77 -10.03 -14.62
C ASP A 155 3.65 -9.00 -14.36
N ILE A 156 2.63 -9.41 -13.61
CA ILE A 156 1.49 -8.55 -13.27
C ILE A 156 1.54 -8.29 -11.76
N GLU A 157 1.63 -7.01 -11.38
CA GLU A 157 1.49 -6.57 -10.00
C GLU A 157 0.08 -5.97 -9.79
N ILE A 158 -0.63 -6.47 -8.78
CA ILE A 158 -1.96 -5.97 -8.40
C ILE A 158 -1.77 -5.09 -7.16
N HIS A 159 -2.12 -3.82 -7.27
CA HIS A 159 -1.95 -2.86 -6.18
C HIS A 159 -3.26 -2.71 -5.41
N ASN A 160 -3.36 -3.41 -4.28
CA ASN A 160 -4.45 -3.23 -3.33
C ASN A 160 -4.01 -2.26 -2.24
N HIS A 161 -4.31 -0.98 -2.44
CA HIS A 161 -4.17 0.02 -1.38
C HIS A 161 -5.29 -0.20 -0.38
N ASP A 162 -5.21 -1.16 0.55
CA ASP A 162 -6.21 -1.33 1.63
C ASP A 162 -5.60 -1.45 3.02
N ARG A 163 -4.25 -1.48 3.12
CA ARG A 163 -3.56 -1.74 4.39
C ARG A 163 -3.76 -0.63 5.45
N PHE A 164 -4.18 0.56 5.04
CA PHE A 164 -4.43 1.69 5.93
C PHE A 164 -5.87 1.84 6.42
N GLU A 165 -6.82 1.15 5.78
CA GLU A 165 -8.24 1.20 6.17
C GLU A 165 -8.46 0.74 7.63
N PRO A 166 -7.80 -0.31 8.15
CA PRO A 166 -7.90 -0.69 9.56
C PRO A 166 -7.44 0.42 10.51
N ILE A 167 -6.38 1.16 10.16
CA ILE A 167 -5.86 2.26 10.99
C ILE A 167 -6.92 3.36 11.08
N ILE A 168 -7.47 3.80 9.95
CA ILE A 168 -8.51 4.84 9.90
C ILE A 168 -9.77 4.38 10.67
N LYS A 169 -10.25 3.15 10.44
CA LYS A 169 -11.40 2.59 11.17
C LYS A 169 -11.17 2.55 12.67
N SER A 170 -9.96 2.19 13.11
CA SER A 170 -9.61 2.14 14.54
C SER A 170 -9.56 3.51 15.23
N CYS A 171 -9.61 4.62 14.49
CA CYS A 171 -9.75 5.96 15.07
C CYS A 171 -11.19 6.27 15.50
N LYS A 172 -12.19 5.56 14.96
CA LYS A 172 -13.60 5.77 15.33
C LYS A 172 -13.87 5.54 16.82
N THR A 173 -13.12 4.65 17.47
CA THR A 173 -13.24 4.38 18.92
C THR A 173 -12.58 5.45 19.79
N ILE A 174 -11.64 6.22 19.24
CA ILE A 174 -10.95 7.33 19.92
C ILE A 174 -11.79 8.62 19.79
N GLY A 175 -12.38 8.82 18.61
CA GLY A 175 -13.11 10.03 18.26
C GLY A 175 -12.22 11.13 17.68
N PRO A 176 -12.83 12.21 17.19
CA PRO A 176 -12.12 13.28 16.50
C PRO A 176 -11.32 14.16 17.49
N ILE A 177 -10.15 14.62 17.05
CA ILE A 177 -9.27 15.50 17.83
C ILE A 177 -9.41 16.97 17.41
N ASN A 178 -9.22 17.90 18.34
CA ASN A 178 -9.27 19.33 18.04
C ASN A 178 -8.05 19.71 17.20
N THR A 179 -8.26 20.09 15.94
CA THR A 179 -7.17 20.33 14.99
C THR A 179 -7.22 21.76 14.50
N VAL A 180 -6.16 22.52 14.77
CA VAL A 180 -6.02 23.86 14.18
C VAL A 180 -5.51 23.75 12.75
N VAL A 181 -6.25 24.30 11.79
CA VAL A 181 -5.86 24.32 10.38
C VAL A 181 -5.34 25.70 10.01
N VAL A 182 -4.06 25.75 9.64
CA VAL A 182 -3.32 27.01 9.43
C VAL A 182 -3.45 27.47 7.99
N HIS A 183 -3.99 28.67 7.81
CA HIS A 183 -4.10 29.36 6.53
C HIS A 183 -4.76 28.52 5.40
N PRO A 184 -5.98 27.95 5.59
CA PRO A 184 -6.68 27.17 4.57
C PRO A 184 -7.43 28.08 3.58
N VAL A 185 -6.70 28.73 2.68
CA VAL A 185 -7.23 29.76 1.77
C VAL A 185 -7.43 29.27 0.33
N LYS A 186 -7.55 27.95 0.12
CA LYS A 186 -7.78 27.31 -1.19
C LYS A 186 -8.87 26.24 -1.07
N ALA A 187 -9.69 26.08 -2.11
CA ALA A 187 -10.79 25.10 -2.14
C ALA A 187 -10.35 23.69 -1.77
N ASN A 188 -9.27 23.18 -2.39
CA ASN A 188 -8.74 21.85 -2.11
C ASN A 188 -8.31 21.63 -0.65
N SER A 189 -7.93 22.71 0.06
CA SER A 189 -7.59 22.63 1.48
C SER A 189 -8.87 22.51 2.31
N ILE A 190 -9.94 23.22 1.94
CA ILE A 190 -11.26 23.12 2.59
C ILE A 190 -11.90 21.75 2.36
N GLU A 191 -11.82 21.21 1.15
CA GLU A 191 -12.26 19.84 0.83
C GLU A 191 -11.58 18.80 1.72
N ALA A 192 -10.25 18.89 1.87
CA ALA A 192 -9.51 17.98 2.73
C ALA A 192 -9.94 18.06 4.20
N ILE A 193 -10.29 19.25 4.70
CA ILE A 193 -10.79 19.45 6.06
C ILE A 193 -12.17 18.79 6.21
N ALA A 194 -13.08 19.02 5.26
CA ALA A 194 -14.42 18.44 5.29
C ALA A 194 -14.38 16.91 5.16
N ASP A 195 -13.48 16.35 4.35
CA ASP A 195 -13.27 14.91 4.25
C ASP A 195 -12.84 14.33 5.61
N ALA A 196 -11.86 14.96 6.27
CA ALA A 196 -11.34 14.51 7.56
C ALA A 196 -12.37 14.66 8.70
N GLU A 197 -13.19 15.72 8.69
CA GLU A 197 -14.29 15.90 9.63
C GLU A 197 -15.40 14.86 9.41
N ARG A 198 -15.84 14.65 8.16
CA ARG A 198 -16.84 13.61 7.83
C ARG A 198 -16.38 12.21 8.19
N ALA A 199 -15.08 11.94 8.07
CA ALA A 199 -14.47 10.69 8.51
C ALA A 199 -14.41 10.55 10.06
N GLY A 200 -14.76 11.60 10.81
CA GLY A 200 -14.74 11.62 12.27
C GLY A 200 -13.33 11.69 12.86
N LEU A 201 -12.35 12.22 12.12
CA LEU A 201 -10.95 12.27 12.55
C LEU A 201 -10.58 13.59 13.22
N ILE A 202 -11.15 14.70 12.77
CA ILE A 202 -10.81 16.04 13.28
C ILE A 202 -12.04 16.86 13.63
N ARG A 203 -11.89 17.77 14.60
CA ARG A 203 -12.75 18.93 14.83
C ARG A 203 -11.95 20.17 14.41
N PRO A 204 -12.27 20.78 13.26
CA PRO A 204 -11.43 21.83 12.69
C PRO A 204 -11.63 23.19 13.38
N LEU A 205 -10.51 23.86 13.66
CA LEU A 205 -10.43 25.27 14.04
C LEU A 205 -9.59 25.99 12.98
N LEU A 206 -10.19 26.88 12.20
CA LEU A 206 -9.49 27.53 11.09
C LEU A 206 -8.79 28.81 11.56
N VAL A 207 -7.55 29.04 11.13
CA VAL A 207 -6.82 30.26 11.46
C VAL A 207 -6.27 30.90 10.20
N GLY A 208 -6.64 32.15 9.93
CA GLY A 208 -6.20 32.89 8.74
C GLY A 208 -7.16 34.00 8.35
N PRO A 209 -6.95 34.65 7.19
CA PRO A 209 -7.78 35.78 6.78
C PRO A 209 -9.22 35.31 6.50
N VAL A 210 -10.18 35.75 7.32
CA VAL A 210 -11.58 35.26 7.27
C VAL A 210 -12.17 35.39 5.87
N ALA A 211 -11.95 36.53 5.20
CA ALA A 211 -12.46 36.76 3.85
C ALA A 211 -11.95 35.71 2.83
N LYS A 212 -10.66 35.33 2.91
CA LYS A 212 -10.06 34.35 2.00
C LYS A 212 -10.52 32.93 2.31
N ILE A 213 -10.65 32.59 3.59
CA ILE A 213 -11.18 31.28 4.01
C ILE A 213 -12.62 31.10 3.53
N ARG A 214 -13.47 32.12 3.72
CA ARG A 214 -14.87 32.09 3.23
C ARG A 214 -14.98 31.99 1.71
N ALA A 215 -14.10 32.68 0.98
CA ALA A 215 -14.03 32.56 -0.47
C ALA A 215 -13.65 31.13 -0.89
N ALA A 216 -12.65 30.52 -0.24
CA ALA A 216 -12.23 29.15 -0.50
C ALA A 216 -13.32 28.11 -0.22
N GLY A 217 -14.10 28.28 0.85
CA GLY A 217 -15.23 27.37 1.12
C GLY A 217 -16.39 27.54 0.15
N SER A 218 -16.62 28.76 -0.34
CA SER A 218 -17.61 29.02 -1.41
C SER A 218 -17.19 28.35 -2.72
N GLU A 219 -15.91 28.44 -3.09
CA GLU A 219 -15.34 27.76 -4.26
C GLU A 219 -15.45 26.23 -4.14
N ALA A 220 -15.22 25.68 -2.94
CA ALA A 220 -15.32 24.25 -2.66
C ALA A 220 -16.78 23.73 -2.51
N ASN A 221 -17.78 24.62 -2.49
CA ASN A 221 -19.18 24.29 -2.18
C ASN A 221 -19.36 23.56 -0.83
N ILE A 222 -18.63 23.99 0.21
CA ILE A 222 -18.67 23.41 1.56
C ILE A 222 -19.27 24.41 2.55
N ASP A 223 -20.27 23.97 3.32
CA ASP A 223 -20.78 24.74 4.45
C ASP A 223 -19.79 24.66 5.62
N MET A 224 -19.26 25.82 6.02
CA MET A 224 -18.31 25.97 7.12
C MET A 224 -18.95 26.65 8.33
N SER A 225 -20.28 26.73 8.40
CA SER A 225 -21.02 27.40 9.48
C SER A 225 -20.70 26.85 10.88
N GLN A 226 -20.37 25.56 10.95
CA GLN A 226 -20.03 24.85 12.18
C GLN A 226 -18.57 25.02 12.61
N TRP A 227 -17.71 25.56 11.74
CA TRP A 227 -16.29 25.66 12.02
C TRP A 227 -15.95 27.02 12.61
N GLU A 228 -15.23 27.00 13.73
CA GLU A 228 -14.69 28.23 14.31
C GLU A 228 -13.56 28.77 13.42
N ILE A 229 -13.55 30.09 13.20
CA ILE A 229 -12.54 30.78 12.40
C ILE A 229 -11.92 31.92 13.25
N ILE A 230 -10.61 31.85 13.46
CA ILE A 230 -9.83 32.90 14.10
C ILE A 230 -9.19 33.76 13.01
N ASP A 231 -9.57 35.04 12.97
CA ASP A 231 -9.05 35.98 11.98
C ASP A 231 -7.57 36.30 12.24
N CYS A 232 -6.77 36.21 11.18
CA CYS A 232 -5.36 36.56 11.17
C CYS A 232 -5.01 37.20 9.82
N PRO A 233 -4.17 38.25 9.77
CA PRO A 233 -3.97 39.04 8.55
C PRO A 233 -3.22 38.30 7.42
N HIS A 234 -2.29 37.39 7.76
CA HIS A 234 -1.46 36.65 6.79
C HIS A 234 -1.02 35.29 7.36
N SER A 235 -0.32 34.51 6.55
CA SER A 235 0.10 33.13 6.87
C SER A 235 1.00 33.04 8.09
N ASP A 236 2.00 33.90 8.24
CA ASP A 236 2.91 33.87 9.40
C ASP A 236 2.16 34.15 10.71
N ALA A 237 1.27 35.14 10.72
CA ALA A 237 0.45 35.45 11.89
C ALA A 237 -0.46 34.26 12.26
N ALA A 238 -1.02 33.58 11.26
CA ALA A 238 -1.81 32.37 11.48
C ALA A 238 -0.96 31.22 12.05
N ALA A 239 0.27 31.04 11.57
CA ALA A 239 1.19 30.01 12.06
C ALA A 239 1.61 30.26 13.52
N VAL A 240 1.94 31.50 13.87
CA VAL A 240 2.25 31.90 15.26
C VAL A 240 1.04 31.69 16.17
N ARG A 241 -0.16 32.08 15.72
CA ARG A 241 -1.39 31.87 16.49
C ARG A 241 -1.69 30.39 16.72
N ALA A 242 -1.54 29.56 15.69
CA ALA A 242 -1.71 28.11 15.80
C ALA A 242 -0.71 27.48 16.78
N ALA A 243 0.56 27.91 16.74
CA ALA A 243 1.57 27.46 17.69
C ALA A 243 1.22 27.84 19.13
N SER A 244 0.72 29.07 19.36
CA SER A 244 0.24 29.52 20.68
C SER A 244 -0.90 28.64 21.21
N LEU A 245 -1.91 28.36 20.38
CA LEU A 245 -3.05 27.52 20.77
C LEU A 245 -2.62 26.11 21.16
N ALA A 246 -1.66 25.54 20.42
CA ALA A 246 -1.09 24.24 20.75
C ALA A 246 -0.27 24.27 22.04
N ALA A 247 0.53 25.32 22.26
CA ALA A 247 1.32 25.49 23.49
C ALA A 247 0.44 25.66 24.73
N GLU A 248 -0.72 26.32 24.57
CA GLU A 248 -1.77 26.49 25.59
C GLU A 248 -2.59 25.22 25.84
N GLY A 249 -2.42 24.16 25.04
CA GLY A 249 -3.18 22.91 25.15
C GLY A 249 -4.64 23.02 24.70
N LYS A 250 -4.98 24.03 23.89
CA LYS A 250 -6.34 24.23 23.34
C LYS A 250 -6.64 23.34 22.13
N VAL A 251 -5.60 22.83 21.48
CA VAL A 251 -5.71 21.95 20.32
C VAL A 251 -4.79 20.75 20.48
N ASP A 252 -5.19 19.63 19.88
CA ASP A 252 -4.52 18.34 19.97
C ASP A 252 -3.58 18.10 18.77
N ALA A 253 -3.78 18.83 17.66
CA ALA A 253 -2.95 18.75 16.46
C ALA A 253 -2.94 20.08 15.69
N ILE A 254 -1.88 20.27 14.90
CA ILE A 254 -1.76 21.37 13.92
C ILE A 254 -1.82 20.77 12.52
N MET A 255 -2.62 21.33 11.62
CA MET A 255 -2.67 20.94 10.22
C MET A 255 -2.26 22.11 9.33
N LYS A 256 -1.33 21.84 8.41
CA LYS A 256 -0.95 22.78 7.36
C LYS A 256 -2.11 22.93 6.37
N GLY A 257 -2.52 24.17 6.11
CA GLY A 257 -3.37 24.53 4.98
C GLY A 257 -2.53 24.92 3.75
N SER A 258 -2.71 26.15 3.26
CA SER A 258 -2.16 26.56 1.97
C SER A 258 -0.78 27.25 2.02
N LEU A 259 -0.26 27.56 3.21
CA LEU A 259 1.06 28.18 3.42
C LEU A 259 2.24 27.23 3.11
N ALA A 260 3.46 27.76 2.96
CA ALA A 260 4.63 26.92 2.76
C ALA A 260 5.04 26.20 4.06
N THR A 261 5.64 25.02 3.94
CA THR A 261 6.05 24.21 5.11
C THR A 261 7.07 24.96 5.98
N HIS A 262 7.98 25.74 5.39
CA HIS A 262 8.96 26.51 6.14
C HIS A 262 8.33 27.65 6.96
N GLU A 263 7.26 28.28 6.49
CA GLU A 263 6.50 29.30 7.25
C GLU A 263 5.88 28.67 8.50
N LEU A 264 5.23 27.51 8.35
CA LEU A 264 4.62 26.80 9.46
C LEU A 264 5.67 26.32 10.49
N LEU A 265 6.74 25.67 10.02
CA LEU A 265 7.79 25.19 10.89
C LEU A 265 8.58 26.33 11.54
N GLY A 266 8.71 27.49 10.88
CA GLY A 266 9.30 28.69 11.44
C GLY A 266 8.59 29.20 12.70
N ALA A 267 7.28 28.96 12.82
CA ALA A 267 6.51 29.31 14.02
C ALA A 267 6.54 28.24 15.13
N ILE A 268 6.79 26.98 14.77
CA ILE A 268 6.70 25.82 15.68
C ILE A 268 8.06 25.44 16.26
N VAL A 269 9.09 25.44 15.43
CA VAL A 269 10.41 24.95 15.77
C VAL A 269 11.13 25.82 16.80
N PRO A 270 11.02 27.16 16.86
CA PRO A 270 11.74 27.96 17.86
C PRO A 270 11.42 27.57 19.31
N SER A 271 12.39 27.70 20.22
CA SER A 271 12.16 27.42 21.65
C SER A 271 11.12 28.33 22.28
N SER A 272 10.99 29.57 21.79
CA SER A 272 9.97 30.54 22.20
C SER A 272 8.54 30.06 21.95
N ALA A 273 8.32 29.11 21.03
CA ALA A 273 7.01 28.54 20.76
C ALA A 273 6.54 27.56 21.87
N ASN A 274 7.42 27.15 22.79
CA ASN A 274 7.11 26.21 23.88
C ASN A 274 6.50 24.86 23.43
N LEU A 275 6.71 24.48 22.17
CA LEU A 275 6.22 23.23 21.59
C LEU A 275 7.27 22.11 21.53
N ARG A 276 8.55 22.41 21.76
CA ARG A 276 9.61 21.40 21.77
C ARG A 276 9.40 20.41 22.91
N THR A 277 9.62 19.14 22.62
CA THR A 277 9.83 18.11 23.65
C THR A 277 11.33 17.91 23.87
N LYS A 278 11.70 16.88 24.64
CA LYS A 278 13.11 16.47 24.75
C LYS A 278 13.69 15.91 23.44
N TYR A 279 12.83 15.49 22.51
CA TYR A 279 13.23 14.93 21.23
C TYR A 279 13.26 16.03 20.15
N ARG A 280 14.26 15.96 19.27
CA ARG A 280 14.29 16.72 18.02
C ARG A 280 12.97 16.59 17.25
N ILE A 281 12.46 17.71 16.74
CA ILE A 281 11.30 17.71 15.83
C ILE A 281 11.72 17.05 14.52
N SER A 282 10.95 16.07 14.06
CA SER A 282 11.28 15.27 12.88
C SER A 282 10.05 14.88 12.07
N HIS A 283 10.23 14.57 10.80
CA HIS A 283 9.15 14.08 9.94
C HIS A 283 9.24 12.57 9.71
N ALA A 284 8.10 11.88 9.78
CA ALA A 284 7.98 10.47 9.42
C ALA A 284 6.91 10.29 8.34
N TYR A 285 7.25 9.56 7.27
CA TYR A 285 6.27 8.99 6.34
C TYR A 285 5.88 7.59 6.81
N VAL A 286 4.59 7.28 6.84
CA VAL A 286 4.08 5.91 6.86
C VAL A 286 3.63 5.57 5.44
N MET A 287 4.31 4.60 4.83
CA MET A 287 4.16 4.28 3.41
C MET A 287 3.62 2.87 3.21
N ASP A 288 2.61 2.72 2.36
CA ASP A 288 2.15 1.42 1.87
C ASP A 288 2.70 1.26 0.46
N VAL A 289 3.82 0.53 0.37
CA VAL A 289 4.51 0.24 -0.88
C VAL A 289 3.99 -1.10 -1.41
N PRO A 290 3.34 -1.14 -2.59
CA PRO A 290 2.80 -2.37 -3.17
C PRO A 290 3.80 -3.52 -3.24
N SER A 291 5.03 -3.23 -3.65
CA SER A 291 6.11 -4.21 -3.81
C SER A 291 6.79 -4.63 -2.49
N TYR A 292 6.31 -4.14 -1.34
CA TYR A 292 6.80 -4.55 -0.03
C TYR A 292 5.68 -5.21 0.80
N HIS A 293 6.04 -6.23 1.61
CA HIS A 293 5.05 -7.10 2.27
C HIS A 293 4.33 -6.46 3.45
N LYS A 294 4.78 -5.30 3.93
CA LYS A 294 4.20 -4.55 5.05
C LYS A 294 4.39 -3.04 4.88
N PRO A 295 3.66 -2.18 5.62
CA PRO A 295 3.94 -0.74 5.59
C PRO A 295 5.32 -0.39 6.16
N LEU A 296 5.95 0.64 5.61
CA LEU A 296 7.27 1.14 6.00
C LEU A 296 7.19 2.54 6.60
N VAL A 297 7.96 2.80 7.65
CA VAL A 297 8.18 4.15 8.15
C VAL A 297 9.49 4.70 7.61
N ILE A 298 9.51 5.89 7.02
CA ILE A 298 10.74 6.54 6.53
C ILE A 298 10.94 7.88 7.26
N THR A 299 12.11 8.09 7.85
CA THR A 299 12.43 9.30 8.64
C THR A 299 13.91 9.70 8.49
N ASP A 300 14.31 10.96 8.40
CA ASP A 300 13.54 12.19 8.19
C ASP A 300 13.63 12.65 6.73
N ALA A 301 12.49 12.85 6.08
CA ALA A 301 12.42 13.18 4.66
C ALA A 301 12.02 14.65 4.35
N ALA A 302 11.86 15.50 5.38
CA ALA A 302 11.27 16.83 5.19
C ALA A 302 11.80 17.97 6.09
N ILE A 303 12.45 17.68 7.22
CA ILE A 303 12.81 18.72 8.20
C ILE A 303 14.31 18.83 8.43
N ASN A 304 14.96 17.75 8.84
CA ASN A 304 16.36 17.82 9.29
C ASN A 304 17.32 17.61 8.12
N ILE A 305 18.01 18.68 7.70
CA ILE A 305 18.88 18.68 6.50
C ILE A 305 20.05 17.70 6.65
N SER A 306 20.88 17.90 7.66
CA SER A 306 22.03 17.02 7.95
C SER A 306 22.11 16.80 9.46
N PRO A 307 21.26 15.90 10.02
CA PRO A 307 21.17 15.72 11.46
C PRO A 307 22.45 15.10 12.02
N THR A 308 22.91 15.60 13.16
CA THR A 308 23.97 14.98 13.96
C THR A 308 23.53 13.63 14.51
N VAL A 309 24.46 12.79 14.96
CA VAL A 309 24.13 11.48 15.57
C VAL A 309 23.13 11.59 16.74
N SER A 310 23.25 12.62 17.58
CA SER A 310 22.31 12.85 18.68
C SER A 310 20.91 13.24 18.18
N GLU A 311 20.83 14.06 17.13
CA GLU A 311 19.55 14.40 16.51
C GLU A 311 18.94 13.18 15.81
N LYS A 312 19.76 12.33 15.15
CA LYS A 312 19.32 11.06 14.57
C LYS A 312 18.77 10.10 15.62
N ALA A 313 19.33 10.06 16.82
CA ALA A 313 18.80 9.25 17.92
C ALA A 313 17.38 9.69 18.31
N ASP A 314 17.14 11.00 18.41
CA ASP A 314 15.80 11.54 18.67
C ASP A 314 14.83 11.28 17.52
N ILE A 315 15.27 11.49 16.27
CA ILE A 315 14.50 11.21 15.04
C ILE A 315 14.08 9.72 15.03
N CYS A 316 15.03 8.83 15.33
CA CYS A 316 14.79 7.39 15.43
C CYS A 316 13.76 7.08 16.52
N GLN A 317 13.89 7.66 17.71
CA GLN A 317 12.95 7.42 18.80
C GLN A 317 11.54 7.93 18.50
N ASN A 318 11.40 9.07 17.80
CA ASN A 318 10.10 9.55 17.33
C ASN A 318 9.43 8.54 16.38
N ALA A 319 10.17 7.99 15.42
CA ALA A 319 9.62 7.00 14.48
C ALA A 319 9.26 5.67 15.18
N ILE A 320 10.07 5.22 16.13
CA ILE A 320 9.77 4.04 16.96
C ILE A 320 8.47 4.24 17.73
N ASN A 321 8.29 5.43 18.33
CA ASN A 321 7.07 5.76 19.07
C ASN A 321 5.85 5.75 18.13
N LEU A 322 5.95 6.35 16.94
CA LEU A 322 4.89 6.31 15.94
C LEU A 322 4.54 4.87 15.56
N TRP A 323 5.54 4.04 15.21
CA TRP A 323 5.28 2.67 14.80
C TRP A 323 4.59 1.86 15.92
N ARG A 324 5.05 1.99 17.16
CA ARG A 324 4.45 1.27 18.31
C ARG A 324 3.02 1.70 18.59
N VAL A 325 2.71 2.98 18.43
CA VAL A 325 1.33 3.49 18.54
C VAL A 325 0.40 2.87 17.47
N LEU A 326 0.92 2.55 16.29
CA LEU A 326 0.14 1.96 15.21
C LEU A 326 -0.01 0.45 15.33
N TYR A 327 1.04 -0.26 15.75
CA TYR A 327 1.11 -1.73 15.63
C TYR A 327 1.16 -2.49 16.96
N GLY A 328 1.28 -1.78 18.08
CA GLY A 328 1.26 -2.33 19.44
C GLY A 328 2.44 -1.86 20.29
N MET A 329 2.14 -1.46 21.54
CA MET A 329 3.15 -0.98 22.49
C MET A 329 4.04 -2.10 23.05
N ASP A 330 3.59 -3.34 23.02
CA ASP A 330 4.31 -4.54 23.45
C ASP A 330 5.32 -5.05 22.42
N LYS A 331 5.26 -4.53 21.19
CA LYS A 331 6.12 -4.96 20.08
C LYS A 331 7.30 -4.01 19.88
N LYS A 332 8.38 -4.55 19.32
CA LYS A 332 9.59 -3.80 18.94
C LYS A 332 9.69 -3.75 17.41
N PRO A 333 9.71 -2.56 16.79
CA PRO A 333 10.00 -2.45 15.36
C PRO A 333 11.46 -2.81 15.07
N LYS A 334 11.66 -3.33 13.86
CA LYS A 334 12.96 -3.51 13.21
C LYS A 334 13.35 -2.21 12.51
N VAL A 335 14.45 -1.61 12.95
CA VAL A 335 14.88 -0.28 12.50
C VAL A 335 16.20 -0.41 11.75
N ALA A 336 16.17 -0.17 10.44
CA ALA A 336 17.35 -0.14 9.60
C ALA A 336 17.91 1.28 9.54
N ILE A 337 19.17 1.45 9.94
CA ILE A 337 19.89 2.71 9.76
C ILE A 337 20.61 2.68 8.41
N LEU A 338 20.12 3.50 7.47
CA LEU A 338 20.54 3.43 6.09
C LEU A 338 21.89 4.12 5.84
N ALA A 339 22.70 3.48 4.99
CA ALA A 339 23.89 4.04 4.37
C ALA A 339 24.06 3.47 2.96
N ALA A 340 25.10 3.86 2.24
CA ALA A 340 25.37 3.32 0.90
C ALA A 340 26.00 1.91 0.91
N THR A 341 26.36 1.38 2.09
CA THR A 341 27.06 0.10 2.27
C THR A 341 26.74 -0.47 3.65
N GLU A 342 26.86 -1.78 3.79
CA GLU A 342 26.79 -2.52 5.06
C GLU A 342 28.07 -2.48 5.91
N PHE A 343 29.18 -1.95 5.38
CA PHE A 343 30.43 -1.86 6.11
C PHE A 343 30.64 -0.49 6.75
N ILE A 344 31.16 -0.48 7.99
CA ILE A 344 31.57 0.76 8.65
C ILE A 344 32.79 1.33 7.93
N ASN A 345 32.63 2.51 7.34
CA ASN A 345 33.70 3.27 6.72
C ASN A 345 33.81 4.64 7.38
N VAL A 346 34.88 4.87 8.13
CA VAL A 346 35.10 6.14 8.87
C VAL A 346 35.13 7.38 7.97
N LYS A 347 35.33 7.22 6.66
CA LYS A 347 35.25 8.32 5.67
C LYS A 347 33.82 8.64 5.23
N MET A 348 32.85 7.80 5.60
CA MET A 348 31.44 7.95 5.29
C MET A 348 30.64 8.11 6.59
N GLN A 349 30.32 9.36 6.94
CA GLN A 349 29.68 9.72 8.21
C GLN A 349 28.39 8.92 8.48
N ALA A 350 27.59 8.64 7.44
CA ALA A 350 26.39 7.82 7.56
C ALA A 350 26.65 6.43 8.20
N THR A 351 27.76 5.79 7.86
CA THR A 351 28.11 4.47 8.40
C THR A 351 28.60 4.53 9.84
N VAL A 352 29.28 5.62 10.21
CA VAL A 352 29.73 5.88 11.59
C VAL A 352 28.52 6.19 12.47
N ASP A 353 27.62 7.04 12.00
CA ASP A 353 26.37 7.37 12.70
C ASP A 353 25.52 6.12 12.91
N ALA A 354 25.40 5.25 11.90
CA ALA A 354 24.67 3.99 12.01
C ALA A 354 25.22 3.09 13.12
N ALA A 355 26.55 2.87 13.13
CA ALA A 355 27.20 2.07 14.17
C ALA A 355 26.99 2.66 15.58
N LEU A 356 27.06 3.99 15.71
CA LEU A 356 26.81 4.67 16.98
C LEU A 356 25.35 4.49 17.42
N LEU A 357 24.37 4.69 16.54
CA LEU A 357 22.95 4.54 16.86
C LEU A 357 22.61 3.11 17.30
N CYS A 358 23.18 2.08 16.65
CA CYS A 358 23.05 0.69 17.10
C CYS A 358 23.60 0.51 18.53
N LYS A 359 24.79 1.07 18.82
CA LYS A 359 25.37 1.02 20.17
C LYS A 359 24.55 1.81 21.20
N MET A 360 23.95 2.93 20.80
CA MET A 360 23.03 3.70 21.64
C MET A 360 21.78 2.89 21.98
N SER A 361 21.26 2.07 21.05
CA SER A 361 20.15 1.15 21.30
C SER A 361 20.52 0.03 22.25
N GLU A 362 21.67 -0.60 22.06
CA GLU A 362 22.18 -1.65 22.98
C GLU A 362 22.38 -1.13 24.41
N ARG A 363 22.66 0.17 24.56
CA ARG A 363 22.81 0.86 25.84
C ARG A 363 21.52 1.55 26.32
N GLU A 364 20.38 1.22 25.72
CA GLU A 364 19.05 1.72 26.09
C GLU A 364 18.89 3.25 26.03
N GLN A 365 19.73 3.94 25.25
CA GLN A 365 19.56 5.37 24.96
C GLN A 365 18.47 5.56 23.90
N ILE A 366 18.39 4.64 22.94
CA ILE A 366 17.24 4.42 22.06
C ILE A 366 16.55 3.16 22.58
N THR A 367 15.24 3.22 22.78
CA THR A 367 14.50 2.18 23.50
C THR A 367 13.40 1.57 22.66
N GLN A 368 13.01 0.34 23.02
CA GLN A 368 11.83 -0.35 22.49
C GLN A 368 11.89 -0.64 20.99
N ALA A 369 13.07 -0.92 20.45
CA ALA A 369 13.28 -1.30 19.05
C ALA A 369 14.48 -2.25 18.90
N ILE A 370 14.59 -2.87 17.73
CA ILE A 370 15.75 -3.66 17.31
C ILE A 370 16.41 -2.87 16.19
N LEU A 371 17.59 -2.29 16.44
CA LEU A 371 18.32 -1.48 15.48
C LEU A 371 19.42 -2.31 14.83
N ASP A 372 19.60 -2.13 13.52
CA ASP A 372 20.79 -2.58 12.82
C ASP A 372 21.19 -1.61 11.72
N GLY A 373 22.48 -1.56 11.44
CA GLY A 373 23.08 -0.58 10.55
C GLY A 373 24.60 -0.52 10.71
N PRO A 374 25.31 -0.02 9.69
CA PRO A 374 24.76 0.52 8.45
C PRO A 374 24.19 -0.56 7.53
N LEU A 375 23.10 -0.24 6.83
CA LEU A 375 22.51 -1.12 5.83
C LEU A 375 22.29 -0.35 4.53
N ALA A 376 22.70 -0.92 3.40
CA ALA A 376 22.24 -0.46 2.10
C ALA A 376 20.73 -0.73 1.95
N PHE A 377 20.05 0.06 1.11
CA PHE A 377 18.60 0.00 0.99
C PHE A 377 18.09 -1.39 0.58
N ASP A 378 18.74 -2.03 -0.39
CA ASP A 378 18.46 -3.40 -0.82
C ASP A 378 18.55 -4.40 0.35
N ASN A 379 19.58 -4.30 1.18
CA ASN A 379 19.77 -5.17 2.34
C ASN A 379 18.70 -4.95 3.42
N ALA A 380 18.19 -3.72 3.56
CA ALA A 380 17.16 -3.39 4.55
C ALA A 380 15.79 -3.98 4.19
N ILE A 381 15.46 -4.05 2.90
CA ILE A 381 14.12 -4.39 2.40
C ILE A 381 14.03 -5.73 1.66
N ASN A 382 15.15 -6.36 1.30
CA ASN A 382 15.14 -7.64 0.58
C ASN A 382 15.95 -8.70 1.33
N LYS A 383 15.26 -9.75 1.81
CA LYS A 383 15.90 -10.83 2.58
C LYS A 383 16.92 -11.62 1.76
N GLN A 384 16.66 -11.82 0.47
CA GLN A 384 17.57 -12.51 -0.43
C GLN A 384 18.87 -11.71 -0.62
N ALA A 385 18.78 -10.38 -0.82
CA ALA A 385 19.95 -9.51 -0.92
C ALA A 385 20.80 -9.53 0.36
N ALA A 386 20.16 -9.53 1.54
CA ALA A 386 20.85 -9.66 2.81
C ALA A 386 21.58 -11.01 2.96
N ILE A 387 20.96 -12.12 2.51
CA ILE A 387 21.56 -13.46 2.52
C ILE A 387 22.77 -13.52 1.59
N GLU A 388 22.66 -13.01 0.36
CA GLU A 388 23.73 -13.01 -0.63
C GLU A 388 24.98 -12.26 -0.16
N LYS A 389 24.78 -11.20 0.64
CA LYS A 389 25.87 -10.44 1.28
C LYS A 389 26.29 -10.99 2.65
N ASN A 390 25.77 -12.15 3.06
CA ASN A 390 26.07 -12.82 4.33
C ASN A 390 25.80 -11.94 5.57
N ILE A 391 24.74 -11.12 5.53
CA ILE A 391 24.38 -10.21 6.63
C ILE A 391 23.57 -10.98 7.67
N ILE A 392 24.13 -11.09 8.88
CA ILE A 392 23.46 -11.72 10.04
C ILE A 392 22.75 -10.63 10.82
N SER A 393 21.43 -10.52 10.61
CA SER A 393 20.60 -9.47 11.20
C SER A 393 19.15 -9.88 11.29
N GLU A 394 18.50 -9.51 12.40
CA GLU A 394 17.04 -9.63 12.57
C GLU A 394 16.27 -8.55 11.78
N VAL A 395 16.94 -7.45 11.44
CA VAL A 395 16.38 -6.29 10.72
C VAL A 395 16.53 -6.45 9.22
N ALA A 396 17.68 -6.92 8.73
CA ALA A 396 17.97 -7.00 7.31
C ALA A 396 16.95 -7.88 6.55
N GLY A 397 16.38 -7.31 5.49
CA GLY A 397 15.35 -7.88 4.64
C GLY A 397 13.92 -7.73 5.15
N ASP A 398 13.72 -7.18 6.35
CA ASP A 398 12.42 -7.11 7.01
C ASP A 398 12.29 -5.85 7.89
N ALA A 399 12.85 -4.73 7.45
CA ALA A 399 12.77 -3.46 8.17
C ALA A 399 11.32 -2.96 8.30
N ASP A 400 10.98 -2.42 9.47
CA ASP A 400 9.74 -1.68 9.73
C ASP A 400 9.94 -0.17 9.59
N ILE A 401 11.14 0.31 9.95
CA ILE A 401 11.52 1.71 9.95
C ILE A 401 12.86 1.87 9.23
N LEU A 402 12.93 2.84 8.32
CA LEU A 402 14.13 3.26 7.62
C LEU A 402 14.55 4.64 8.13
N VAL A 403 15.69 4.71 8.81
CA VAL A 403 16.31 5.97 9.22
C VAL A 403 17.31 6.37 8.15
N VAL A 404 17.03 7.45 7.42
CA VAL A 404 17.89 7.95 6.34
C VAL A 404 19.05 8.80 6.87
N PRO A 405 20.17 8.90 6.14
CA PRO A 405 21.33 9.65 6.61
C PRO A 405 21.14 11.16 6.62
N ASP A 406 20.36 11.70 5.67
CA ASP A 406 20.12 13.12 5.43
C ASP A 406 18.79 13.36 4.70
N ILE A 407 18.40 14.63 4.55
CA ILE A 407 17.13 15.00 3.93
C ILE A 407 17.08 14.64 2.45
N GLU A 408 18.19 14.76 1.72
CA GLU A 408 18.25 14.46 0.29
C GLU A 408 17.90 12.98 0.06
N SER A 409 18.50 12.09 0.84
CA SER A 409 18.24 10.65 0.78
C SER A 409 16.78 10.33 1.13
N GLY A 410 16.23 10.92 2.19
CA GLY A 410 14.83 10.72 2.58
C GLY A 410 13.83 11.25 1.57
N ASN A 411 14.08 12.43 1.02
CA ASN A 411 13.19 13.06 0.05
C ASN A 411 13.18 12.31 -1.28
N LEU A 412 14.36 11.91 -1.78
CA LEU A 412 14.48 11.11 -3.00
C LEU A 412 13.85 9.73 -2.83
N LEU A 413 14.07 9.06 -1.69
CA LEU A 413 13.50 7.73 -1.43
C LEU A 413 11.97 7.77 -1.36
N SER A 414 11.40 8.65 -0.53
CA SER A 414 9.95 8.76 -0.38
C SER A 414 9.25 9.15 -1.69
N LYS A 415 9.82 10.07 -2.48
CA LYS A 415 9.27 10.44 -3.79
C LYS A 415 9.38 9.32 -4.80
N GLN A 416 10.52 8.62 -4.89
CA GLN A 416 10.65 7.47 -5.78
C GLN A 416 9.61 6.39 -5.48
N LEU A 417 9.42 6.05 -4.21
CA LEU A 417 8.40 5.09 -3.80
C LEU A 417 6.97 5.58 -4.12
N THR A 418 6.69 6.87 -3.96
CA THR A 418 5.37 7.43 -4.29
C THR A 418 5.09 7.40 -5.80
N PHE A 419 6.04 7.85 -6.64
CA PHE A 419 5.82 8.07 -8.07
C PHE A 419 6.15 6.85 -8.94
N PHE A 420 7.19 6.09 -8.63
CA PHE A 420 7.55 4.86 -9.35
C PHE A 420 7.08 3.60 -8.64
N GLY A 421 7.08 3.60 -7.31
CA GLY A 421 6.56 2.48 -6.52
C GLY A 421 5.06 2.52 -6.31
N HIS A 422 4.36 3.56 -6.79
CA HIS A 422 2.92 3.78 -6.57
C HIS A 422 2.51 3.73 -5.09
N ALA A 423 3.41 4.10 -4.17
CA ALA A 423 3.14 4.01 -2.75
C ALA A 423 2.18 5.13 -2.27
N ASP A 424 1.26 4.77 -1.39
CA ASP A 424 0.54 5.74 -0.57
C ASP A 424 1.45 6.22 0.56
N ALA A 425 1.54 7.54 0.80
CA ALA A 425 2.52 8.10 1.72
C ALA A 425 1.92 9.14 2.68
N ALA A 426 1.57 8.75 3.91
CA ALA A 426 1.09 9.69 4.92
C ALA A 426 2.23 10.28 5.74
N GLY A 427 2.36 11.61 5.72
CA GLY A 427 3.37 12.34 6.47
C GLY A 427 2.85 12.88 7.79
N LEU A 428 3.70 12.85 8.83
CA LEU A 428 3.46 13.47 10.13
C LEU A 428 4.75 14.03 10.72
N VAL A 429 4.68 15.24 11.30
CA VAL A 429 5.78 15.79 12.11
C VAL A 429 5.57 15.42 13.57
N LEU A 430 6.66 14.93 14.16
CA LEU A 430 6.77 14.40 15.50
C LEU A 430 7.78 15.22 16.32
N GLY A 431 7.94 14.89 17.60
CA GLY A 431 8.87 15.56 18.52
C GLY A 431 8.38 16.91 19.07
N ALA A 432 7.28 17.46 18.54
CA ALA A 432 6.54 18.56 19.16
C ALA A 432 5.48 18.03 20.14
N ARG A 433 4.98 18.89 21.04
CA ARG A 433 3.94 18.56 22.04
C ARG A 433 2.64 18.04 21.41
N VAL A 434 2.32 18.51 20.21
CA VAL A 434 1.21 18.04 19.38
C VAL A 434 1.74 17.55 18.03
N PRO A 435 1.16 16.50 17.43
CA PRO A 435 1.49 16.11 16.06
C PRO A 435 1.14 17.22 15.06
N ILE A 436 1.95 17.38 14.01
CA ILE A 436 1.68 18.34 12.93
C ILE A 436 1.49 17.62 11.60
N ILE A 437 0.31 17.77 11.02
CA ILE A 437 -0.10 17.19 9.76
C ILE A 437 0.38 18.10 8.62
N LEU A 438 1.24 17.55 7.75
CA LEU A 438 1.68 18.23 6.54
C LEU A 438 0.90 17.67 5.35
N THR A 439 -0.09 18.44 4.88
CA THR A 439 -0.80 18.10 3.65
C THR A 439 0.04 18.50 2.42
N SER A 440 0.08 17.63 1.41
CA SER A 440 0.59 17.96 0.08
C SER A 440 -0.55 18.06 -0.93
N ARG A 441 -0.35 18.93 -1.93
CA ARG A 441 -1.35 19.22 -2.96
C ARG A 441 -1.56 18.05 -3.93
N ALA A 442 -0.60 17.14 -4.00
CA ALA A 442 -0.63 15.97 -4.87
C ALA A 442 -1.20 14.73 -4.17
N ASP A 443 -1.50 14.80 -2.87
CA ASP A 443 -1.93 13.65 -2.10
C ASP A 443 -3.34 13.23 -2.49
N SER A 444 -3.57 11.91 -2.58
CA SER A 444 -4.92 11.37 -2.72
C SER A 444 -5.76 11.67 -1.47
N ILE A 445 -7.10 11.61 -1.58
CA ILE A 445 -8.01 11.77 -0.42
C ILE A 445 -7.59 10.81 0.70
N ARG A 446 -7.33 9.55 0.36
CA ARG A 446 -6.94 8.49 1.28
C ARG A 446 -5.66 8.84 2.05
N THR A 447 -4.62 9.31 1.36
CA THR A 447 -3.36 9.70 1.99
C THR A 447 -3.55 10.83 3.01
N ARG A 448 -4.40 11.82 2.70
CA ARG A 448 -4.73 12.91 3.62
C ARG A 448 -5.49 12.42 4.85
N LEU A 449 -6.49 11.56 4.67
CA LEU A 449 -7.24 10.94 5.78
C LEU A 449 -6.31 10.12 6.67
N LEU A 450 -5.37 9.38 6.08
CA LEU A 450 -4.39 8.64 6.85
C LEU A 450 -3.51 9.54 7.70
N SER A 451 -2.94 10.63 7.16
CA SER A 451 -2.17 11.59 7.98
C SER A 451 -2.98 12.13 9.17
N CYS A 452 -4.28 12.37 8.99
CA CYS A 452 -5.17 12.74 10.09
C CYS A 452 -5.35 11.60 11.11
N ALA A 453 -5.55 10.36 10.64
CA ALA A 453 -5.67 9.19 11.50
C ALA A 453 -4.38 8.93 12.31
N LEU A 454 -3.20 9.11 11.71
CA LEU A 454 -1.92 9.06 12.42
C LEU A 454 -1.86 10.11 13.53
N ALA A 455 -2.30 11.34 13.25
CA ALA A 455 -2.34 12.41 14.25
C ALA A 455 -3.31 12.07 15.40
N VAL A 456 -4.50 11.52 15.13
CA VAL A 456 -5.46 11.05 16.15
C VAL A 456 -4.80 10.03 17.07
N LYS A 457 -4.14 9.01 16.49
CA LYS A 457 -3.45 7.96 17.25
C LYS A 457 -2.34 8.52 18.13
N MET A 458 -1.52 9.43 17.58
CA MET A 458 -0.42 10.04 18.32
C MET A 458 -0.91 10.96 19.44
N ALA A 459 -1.96 11.76 19.21
CA ALA A 459 -2.55 12.61 20.22
C ALA A 459 -3.16 11.79 21.37
N ALA A 460 -3.89 10.72 21.05
CA ALA A 460 -4.45 9.80 22.04
C ALA A 460 -3.34 9.13 22.88
N ALA A 461 -2.32 8.58 22.25
CA ALA A 461 -1.21 7.92 22.95
C ALA A 461 -0.44 8.89 23.88
N ARG A 462 -0.27 10.15 23.48
CA ARG A 462 0.30 11.19 24.35
C ARG A 462 -0.61 11.47 25.56
N LYS A 463 -1.92 11.60 25.34
CA LYS A 463 -2.89 11.88 26.39
C LYS A 463 -2.98 10.75 27.43
N GLU A 464 -2.81 9.51 26.98
CA GLU A 464 -2.73 8.32 27.83
C GLU A 464 -1.35 8.14 28.50
N GLY A 465 -0.37 8.97 28.18
CA GLY A 465 0.99 8.88 28.75
C GLY A 465 1.82 7.72 28.21
N LEU A 466 1.39 7.07 27.12
CA LEU A 466 2.11 5.95 26.49
C LEU A 466 3.42 6.40 25.82
N ILE A 467 3.47 7.66 25.40
CA ILE A 467 4.61 8.32 24.78
C ILE A 467 4.81 9.71 25.37
N LYS A 468 6.06 10.19 25.39
CA LYS A 468 6.45 11.46 26.03
C LYS A 468 6.20 12.69 25.15
#